data_AF-A0A9D8SPG8-F1
#
_entry.id   AF-A0A9D8SPG8-F1
#
_cell.length_a   1.000
_cell.length_b   1.000
_cell.length_c   1.000
_cell.angle_alpha   90.00
_cell.angle_beta   90.00
_cell.angle_gamma   90.00
#
_symmetry.space_group_name_H-M   'P 1'
#
loop_
_entity.id
_entity.type
_entity.pdbx_description
1 polymer ?
#
loop_
_entity_poly.entity_id
_entity_poly.type
_entity_poly.pdbx_seq_one_letter_code
_entity_poly.pdbx_strand_id
1 'polypeptide(L)'
;MMKLKLWFGAAAVFLCAAFLFAVLLWRTEVYGVYVVEPAVEVMVPKGAGVKKAAQILAETKVIKNALWFEVYVRLEGIGGQLKAGEYQFSGETSLKSVAEKLAAGEVIERSLTIPEGKSLAEIKKIVLENPYLSGEITVSLQEGDILPETYHFTRG
;
A
#
# COMPACT_ATOMS: atom_id res chain seq x y z
N MET A 1 52.66 10.12 18.17
CA MET A 1 52.04 8.98 17.46
C MET A 1 51.03 8.18 18.30
N MET A 2 51.17 8.07 19.63
CA MET A 2 50.27 7.26 20.48
C MET A 2 48.87 7.89 20.72
N LYS A 3 48.76 9.21 20.86
CA LYS A 3 47.47 9.92 21.03
C LYS A 3 46.53 9.80 19.82
N LEU A 4 47.11 9.68 18.62
CA LEU A 4 46.35 9.60 17.36
C LEU A 4 45.67 8.22 17.21
N LYS A 5 46.36 7.13 17.56
CA LYS A 5 45.78 5.77 17.58
C LYS A 5 44.64 5.62 18.60
N LEU A 6 44.76 6.29 19.75
CA LEU A 6 43.70 6.31 20.79
C LEU A 6 42.43 7.02 20.29
N TRP A 7 42.60 8.13 19.55
CA TRP A 7 41.50 8.88 18.95
C TRP A 7 40.82 8.10 17.82
N PHE A 8 41.58 7.40 16.99
CA PHE A 8 41.00 6.50 15.98
C PHE A 8 40.20 5.35 16.60
N GLY A 9 40.69 4.76 17.70
CA GLY A 9 39.95 3.74 18.44
C GLY A 9 38.64 4.27 19.06
N ALA A 10 38.69 5.43 19.71
CA ALA A 10 37.51 6.07 20.27
C ALA A 10 36.48 6.47 19.19
N ALA A 11 36.94 6.99 18.04
CA ALA A 11 36.06 7.34 16.92
C ALA A 11 35.39 6.11 16.31
N ALA A 12 36.11 4.99 16.17
CA ALA A 12 35.55 3.74 15.66
C ALA A 12 34.47 3.18 16.60
N VAL A 13 34.71 3.20 17.92
CA VAL A 13 33.70 2.76 18.91
C VAL A 13 32.47 3.66 18.87
N PHE A 14 32.66 4.98 18.75
CA PHE A 14 31.55 5.93 18.63
C PHE A 14 30.72 5.68 17.37
N LEU A 15 31.35 5.45 16.21
CA LEU A 15 30.67 5.12 14.96
C LEU A 15 29.89 3.81 15.06
N CYS A 16 30.46 2.77 15.66
CA CYS A 16 29.77 1.50 15.89
C CYS A 16 28.57 1.67 16.84
N ALA A 17 28.73 2.44 17.92
CA ALA A 17 27.65 2.73 18.86
C ALA A 17 26.52 3.55 18.19
N ALA A 18 26.88 4.55 17.38
CA ALA A 18 25.92 5.34 16.61
C ALA A 18 25.18 4.49 15.57
N PHE A 19 25.89 3.58 14.89
CA PHE A 19 25.28 2.63 13.96
C PHE A 19 24.34 1.67 14.66
N LEU A 20 24.77 1.06 15.78
CA LEU A 20 23.91 0.19 16.60
C LEU A 20 22.67 0.94 17.07
N PHE A 21 22.82 2.17 17.56
CA PHE A 21 21.71 3.01 17.98
C PHE A 21 20.75 3.31 16.82
N ALA A 22 21.26 3.64 15.64
CA ALA A 22 20.45 3.83 14.45
C ALA A 22 19.67 2.56 14.04
N VAL A 23 20.32 1.39 14.11
CA VAL A 23 19.66 0.10 13.86
C VAL A 23 18.57 -0.20 14.89
N LEU A 24 18.82 0.11 16.17
CA LEU A 24 17.82 -0.05 17.22
C LEU A 24 16.62 0.88 17.00
N LEU A 25 16.86 2.15 16.68
CA LEU A 25 15.80 3.12 16.34
C LEU A 25 14.98 2.67 15.13
N TRP A 26 15.65 2.22 14.07
CA TRP A 26 14.99 1.70 12.88
C TRP A 26 14.11 0.49 13.20
N ARG A 27 14.63 -0.46 14.00
CA ARG A 27 13.86 -1.62 14.46
C ARG A 27 12.64 -1.20 15.27
N THR A 28 12.77 -0.23 16.17
CA THR A 28 11.60 0.24 16.96
C THR A 28 10.53 0.89 16.09
N GLU A 29 10.91 1.62 15.04
CA GLU A 29 9.94 2.24 14.13
C GLU A 29 9.28 1.22 13.21
N VAL A 30 10.04 0.29 12.62
CA VAL A 30 9.50 -0.69 11.68
C VAL A 30 8.52 -1.66 12.34
N TYR A 31 8.89 -2.19 13.51
CA TYR A 31 8.11 -3.19 14.24
C TYR A 31 7.19 -2.58 15.29
N GLY A 32 7.27 -1.27 15.50
CA GLY A 32 6.41 -0.56 16.44
C GLY A 32 4.95 -0.65 16.00
N VAL A 33 4.13 -1.32 16.79
CA VAL A 33 2.69 -1.41 16.56
C VAL A 33 2.05 -0.07 16.95
N TYR A 34 1.18 0.42 16.09
CA TYR A 34 0.33 1.57 16.31
C TYR A 34 -1.07 1.28 15.78
N VAL A 35 -2.05 2.09 16.19
CA VAL A 35 -3.45 1.89 15.82
C VAL A 35 -3.84 2.86 14.72
N VAL A 36 -4.44 2.36 13.65
CA VAL A 36 -5.06 3.15 12.58
C VAL A 36 -6.57 3.16 12.83
N GLU A 37 -7.07 4.26 13.39
CA GLU A 37 -8.49 4.48 13.62
C GLU A 37 -8.88 5.94 13.27
N PRO A 38 -10.00 6.16 12.56
CA PRO A 38 -10.89 5.15 11.97
C PRO A 38 -10.24 4.39 10.80
N ALA A 39 -10.92 3.39 10.24
CA ALA A 39 -10.44 2.68 9.06
C ALA A 39 -10.16 3.66 7.91
N VAL A 40 -9.00 3.53 7.27
CA VAL A 40 -8.54 4.41 6.18
C VAL A 40 -8.38 3.60 4.90
N GLU A 41 -9.05 4.04 3.83
CA GLU A 41 -8.87 3.50 2.49
C GLU A 41 -7.82 4.33 1.73
N VAL A 42 -6.87 3.64 1.09
CA VAL A 42 -5.73 4.25 0.41
C VAL A 42 -5.60 3.67 -0.99
N MET A 43 -5.58 4.54 -2.00
CA MET A 43 -5.33 4.15 -3.38
C MET A 43 -3.84 4.28 -3.72
N VAL A 44 -3.20 3.16 -4.03
CA VAL A 44 -1.84 3.12 -4.60
C VAL A 44 -1.95 3.00 -6.12
N PRO A 45 -1.63 4.06 -6.89
CA PRO A 45 -1.85 4.06 -8.34
C PRO A 45 -0.91 3.09 -9.07
N LYS A 46 -1.37 2.59 -10.22
CA LYS A 46 -0.53 1.78 -11.12
C LYS A 46 0.72 2.57 -11.53
N GLY A 47 1.87 1.91 -11.49
CA GLY A 47 3.17 2.54 -11.76
C GLY A 47 3.73 3.38 -10.61
N ALA A 48 3.08 3.42 -9.45
CA ALA A 48 3.68 4.02 -8.26
C ALA A 48 4.92 3.23 -7.82
N GLY A 49 6.08 3.88 -7.82
CA GLY A 49 7.28 3.35 -7.18
C GLY A 49 7.18 3.43 -5.64
N VAL A 50 8.10 2.75 -4.95
CA VAL A 50 8.17 2.67 -3.47
C VAL A 50 8.03 4.05 -2.81
N LYS A 51 8.75 5.06 -3.32
CA LYS A 51 8.71 6.42 -2.78
C LYS A 51 7.31 7.04 -2.85
N LYS A 52 6.60 6.87 -3.97
CA LYS A 52 5.27 7.45 -4.14
C LYS A 52 4.24 6.73 -3.28
N ALA A 53 4.32 5.40 -3.18
CA ALA A 53 3.49 4.63 -2.27
C ALA A 53 3.71 5.06 -0.80
N ALA A 54 4.97 5.21 -0.38
CA ALA A 54 5.32 5.67 0.96
C ALA A 54 4.77 7.06 1.27
N GLN A 55 4.85 8.00 0.32
CA GLN A 55 4.28 9.34 0.46
C GLN A 55 2.77 9.30 0.65
N ILE A 56 2.06 8.55 -0.20
CA ILE A 56 0.60 8.41 -0.11
C ILE A 56 0.20 7.83 1.25
N LEU A 57 0.87 6.75 1.69
CA LEU A 57 0.61 6.12 2.98
C LEU A 57 0.87 7.06 4.18
N ALA A 58 1.85 7.94 4.07
CA ALA A 58 2.16 8.93 5.11
C ALA A 58 1.15 10.09 5.12
N GLU A 59 0.76 10.57 3.94
CA GLU A 59 -0.27 11.61 3.77
C GLU A 59 -1.62 11.16 4.32
N THR A 60 -1.97 9.88 4.15
CA THR A 60 -3.18 9.28 4.71
C THR A 60 -3.05 8.83 6.17
N LYS A 61 -1.90 9.09 6.81
CA LYS A 61 -1.58 8.72 8.21
C LYS A 61 -1.62 7.22 8.50
N VAL A 62 -1.58 6.37 7.46
CA VAL A 62 -1.44 4.92 7.62
C VAL A 62 -0.04 4.56 8.11
N ILE A 63 0.98 5.34 7.75
CA ILE A 63 2.32 5.24 8.32
C ILE A 63 2.76 6.59 8.89
N LYS A 64 3.63 6.57 9.90
CA LYS A 64 4.16 7.79 10.52
C LYS A 64 5.22 8.48 9.67
N ASN A 65 6.04 7.71 8.96
CA ASN A 65 7.19 8.23 8.24
C ASN A 65 7.45 7.46 6.95
N ALA A 66 7.37 8.17 5.81
CA ALA A 66 7.64 7.61 4.49
C ALA A 66 9.08 7.09 4.35
N LEU A 67 10.06 7.75 4.96
CA LEU A 67 11.47 7.37 4.84
C LEU A 67 11.75 6.01 5.49
N TRP A 68 11.15 5.73 6.66
CA TRP A 68 11.30 4.43 7.31
C TRP A 68 10.66 3.30 6.50
N PHE A 69 9.53 3.56 5.84
CA PHE A 69 8.91 2.62 4.93
C PHE A 69 9.79 2.34 3.71
N GLU A 70 10.32 3.39 3.09
CA GLU A 70 11.23 3.26 1.94
C GLU A 70 12.48 2.46 2.30
N VAL A 71 13.11 2.76 3.44
CA VAL A 71 14.30 2.04 3.92
C VAL A 71 13.95 0.58 4.16
N TYR A 72 12.85 0.28 4.86
CA TYR A 72 12.40 -1.08 5.11
C TYR A 72 12.20 -1.87 3.81
N VAL A 73 11.39 -1.35 2.90
CA VAL A 73 11.06 -2.01 1.63
C VAL A 73 12.31 -2.27 0.77
N ARG A 74 13.28 -1.36 0.79
CA ARG A 74 14.54 -1.52 0.04
C ARG A 74 15.46 -2.54 0.68
N LEU A 75 15.57 -2.56 2.01
CA LEU A 75 16.40 -3.53 2.73
C LEU A 75 15.84 -4.95 2.63
N GLU A 76 14.52 -5.11 2.67
CA GLU A 76 13.84 -6.39 2.46
C GLU A 76 13.80 -6.83 0.99
N GLY A 77 14.16 -5.97 0.05
CA GLY A 77 14.12 -6.28 -1.39
C GLY A 77 12.72 -6.49 -1.97
N ILE A 78 11.66 -6.09 -1.25
CA ILE A 78 10.26 -6.28 -1.65
C ILE A 78 9.70 -5.12 -2.49
N GLY A 79 10.52 -4.12 -2.81
CA GLY A 79 10.07 -2.92 -3.54
C GLY A 79 9.42 -3.17 -4.90
N GLY A 80 9.89 -4.18 -5.64
CA GLY A 80 9.28 -4.59 -6.91
C GLY A 80 8.03 -5.47 -6.75
N GLN A 81 7.73 -5.91 -5.53
CA GLN A 81 6.58 -6.77 -5.23
C GLN A 81 5.35 -5.97 -4.83
N LEU A 82 5.51 -4.72 -4.40
CA LEU A 82 4.40 -3.85 -4.02
C LEU A 82 3.40 -3.72 -5.17
N LYS A 83 2.14 -4.09 -4.90
CA LYS A 83 1.07 -4.04 -5.88
C LYS A 83 0.36 -2.69 -5.82
N ALA A 84 -0.17 -2.30 -6.98
CA ALA A 84 -1.09 -1.18 -7.07
C ALA A 84 -2.51 -1.66 -6.75
N GLY A 85 -3.32 -0.79 -6.17
CA GLY A 85 -4.69 -1.10 -5.80
C GLY A 85 -5.19 -0.24 -4.65
N GLU A 86 -6.43 -0.49 -4.26
CA GLU A 86 -7.09 0.16 -3.13
C GLU A 86 -6.93 -0.73 -1.90
N TYR A 87 -6.42 -0.18 -0.80
CA TYR A 87 -6.15 -0.92 0.44
C TYR A 87 -6.90 -0.30 1.59
N GLN A 88 -7.40 -1.12 2.51
CA GLN A 88 -7.97 -0.66 3.78
C GLN A 88 -7.01 -0.94 4.93
N PHE A 89 -6.79 0.03 5.80
CA PHE A 89 -6.01 -0.12 7.03
C PHE A 89 -6.86 0.24 8.24
N SER A 90 -6.89 -0.63 9.25
CA SER A 90 -7.67 -0.44 10.46
C SER A 90 -7.06 -1.23 11.62
N GLY A 91 -7.19 -0.71 12.84
CA GLY A 91 -6.74 -1.39 14.04
C GLY A 91 -5.21 -1.43 14.18
N GLU A 92 -4.69 -2.47 14.84
CA GLU A 92 -3.26 -2.64 15.07
C GLU A 92 -2.50 -2.84 13.74
N THR A 93 -1.50 -2.01 13.52
CA THR A 93 -0.73 -1.94 12.28
C THR A 93 0.72 -1.54 12.57
N SER A 94 1.64 -1.92 11.68
CA SER A 94 3.06 -1.58 11.72
C SER A 94 3.56 -1.29 10.29
N LEU A 95 4.72 -0.65 10.15
CA LEU A 95 5.31 -0.43 8.83
C LEU A 95 5.55 -1.75 8.08
N LYS A 96 5.99 -2.79 8.81
CA LYS A 96 6.14 -4.15 8.28
C LYS A 96 4.82 -4.69 7.75
N SER A 97 3.75 -4.66 8.55
CA SER A 97 2.45 -5.20 8.11
C SER A 97 1.86 -4.44 6.93
N VAL A 98 2.06 -3.11 6.86
CA VAL A 98 1.66 -2.32 5.69
C VAL A 98 2.42 -2.77 4.44
N ALA A 99 3.74 -2.92 4.54
CA ALA A 99 4.56 -3.35 3.42
C ALA A 99 4.22 -4.78 2.96
N GLU A 100 4.00 -5.69 3.90
CA GLU A 100 3.54 -7.07 3.63
C GLU A 100 2.18 -7.08 2.93
N LYS A 101 1.23 -6.27 3.41
CA LYS A 101 -0.11 -6.14 2.81
C LYS A 101 -0.04 -5.65 1.36
N LEU A 102 0.80 -4.64 1.09
CA LEU A 102 1.02 -4.13 -0.27
C LEU A 102 1.71 -5.17 -1.17
N ALA A 103 2.70 -5.89 -0.66
CA ALA A 103 3.42 -6.92 -1.41
C ALA A 103 2.53 -8.14 -1.73
N ALA A 104 1.68 -8.54 -0.78
CA ALA A 104 0.69 -9.60 -0.95
C ALA A 104 -0.43 -9.19 -1.92
N GLY A 105 -0.67 -7.89 -2.10
CA GLY A 105 -1.76 -7.41 -2.95
C GLY A 105 -3.13 -7.62 -2.33
N GLU A 106 -3.24 -7.54 -1.00
CA GLU A 106 -4.51 -7.62 -0.25
C GLU A 106 -5.33 -6.34 -0.43
N VAL A 107 -5.80 -6.15 -1.66
CA VAL A 107 -6.62 -5.02 -2.09
C VAL A 107 -8.09 -5.24 -1.70
N ILE A 108 -8.84 -4.15 -1.63
CA ILE A 108 -10.30 -4.19 -1.45
C ILE A 108 -10.92 -4.76 -2.72
N GLU A 109 -11.60 -5.91 -2.59
CA GLU A 109 -12.50 -6.41 -3.61
C GLU A 109 -13.89 -5.79 -3.42
N ARG A 110 -14.40 -5.21 -4.50
CA ARG A 110 -15.72 -4.59 -4.58
C ARG A 110 -16.62 -5.49 -5.39
N SER A 111 -17.93 -5.36 -5.17
CA SER A 111 -18.93 -6.13 -5.90
C SER A 111 -19.91 -5.22 -6.65
N LEU A 112 -20.36 -5.68 -7.81
CA LEU A 112 -21.42 -5.09 -8.60
C LEU A 112 -22.43 -6.18 -8.93
N THR A 113 -23.65 -6.04 -8.39
CA THR A 113 -24.74 -6.97 -8.68
C THR A 113 -25.53 -6.47 -9.88
N ILE A 114 -25.71 -7.34 -10.88
CA ILE A 114 -26.61 -7.14 -12.01
C ILE A 114 -27.89 -7.94 -11.75
N PRO A 115 -29.03 -7.29 -11.43
CA PRO A 115 -30.29 -8.00 -11.23
C PRO A 115 -30.80 -8.64 -12.52
N GLU A 116 -31.56 -9.73 -12.36
CA GLU A 116 -32.33 -10.31 -13.46
C GLU A 116 -33.34 -9.30 -14.05
N GLY A 117 -33.67 -9.48 -15.33
CA GLY A 117 -34.66 -8.67 -16.03
C GLY A 117 -34.21 -7.24 -16.36
N LYS A 118 -32.92 -6.91 -16.20
CA LYS A 118 -32.34 -5.63 -16.63
C LYS A 118 -31.98 -5.65 -18.11
N SER A 119 -32.34 -4.57 -18.80
CA SER A 119 -31.90 -4.33 -20.17
C SER A 119 -30.42 -3.95 -20.22
N LEU A 120 -29.76 -4.18 -21.36
CA LEU A 120 -28.37 -3.77 -21.56
C LEU A 120 -28.14 -2.27 -21.30
N ALA A 121 -29.10 -1.41 -21.65
CA ALA A 121 -29.01 0.03 -21.39
C ALA A 121 -29.00 0.36 -19.89
N GLU A 122 -29.82 -0.32 -19.09
CA GLU A 122 -29.82 -0.19 -17.63
C GLU A 122 -28.54 -0.75 -17.02
N ILE A 123 -28.04 -1.88 -17.53
CA ILE A 123 -26.78 -2.47 -17.06
C ILE A 123 -25.61 -1.50 -17.30
N LYS A 124 -25.53 -0.91 -18.50
CA LYS A 124 -24.51 0.11 -18.80
C LYS A 124 -24.60 1.29 -17.83
N LYS A 125 -25.82 1.74 -17.51
CA LYS A 125 -26.03 2.80 -16.53
C LYS A 125 -25.53 2.41 -15.13
N ILE A 126 -25.84 1.20 -14.66
CA ILE A 126 -25.37 0.67 -13.38
C ILE A 126 -23.82 0.68 -13.31
N VAL A 127 -23.17 0.27 -14.39
CA VAL A 127 -21.70 0.27 -14.50
C VAL A 127 -21.14 1.69 -14.48
N LEU A 128 -21.68 2.59 -15.30
CA LEU A 128 -21.22 3.97 -15.44
C LEU A 128 -21.46 4.83 -14.19
N GLU A 129 -22.49 4.52 -13.40
CA GLU A 129 -22.80 5.22 -12.15
C GLU A 129 -22.02 4.68 -10.94
N ASN A 130 -21.26 3.59 -11.10
CA ASN A 130 -20.46 3.02 -10.01
C ASN A 130 -19.22 3.89 -9.72
N PRO A 131 -19.05 4.43 -8.49
CA PRO A 131 -17.95 5.35 -8.17
C PRO A 131 -16.55 4.70 -8.15
N TYR A 132 -16.48 3.38 -8.25
CA TYR A 132 -15.24 2.61 -8.20
C TYR A 132 -14.81 2.05 -9.57
N LEU A 133 -15.66 2.19 -10.58
CA LEU A 133 -15.35 1.82 -11.96
C LEU A 133 -15.02 3.07 -12.76
N SER A 134 -14.04 2.99 -13.63
CA SER A 134 -13.69 4.08 -14.53
C SER A 134 -13.36 3.60 -15.94
N GLY A 135 -13.32 4.53 -16.89
CA GLY A 135 -13.04 4.25 -18.30
C GLY A 135 -14.30 4.10 -19.17
N GLU A 136 -14.07 3.72 -20.42
CA GLU A 136 -15.11 3.59 -21.45
C GLU A 136 -15.48 2.12 -21.67
N ILE A 137 -16.75 1.86 -21.96
CA ILE A 137 -17.21 0.53 -22.37
C ILE A 137 -16.82 0.33 -23.84
N THR A 138 -15.73 -0.39 -24.09
CA THR A 138 -15.16 -0.62 -25.43
C THR A 138 -15.72 -1.85 -26.14
N VAL A 139 -16.40 -2.73 -25.40
CA VAL A 139 -16.94 -3.98 -25.94
C VAL A 139 -18.31 -3.73 -26.57
N SER A 140 -18.50 -4.24 -27.78
CA SER A 140 -19.83 -4.28 -28.42
C SER A 140 -20.66 -5.38 -27.77
N LEU A 141 -21.67 -4.98 -27.01
CA LEU A 141 -22.56 -5.89 -26.28
C LEU A 141 -23.95 -5.90 -26.93
N GLN A 142 -24.57 -7.07 -26.96
CA GLN A 142 -25.97 -7.31 -27.33
C GLN A 142 -26.81 -7.66 -26.10
N GLU A 143 -28.13 -7.61 -26.25
CA GLU A 143 -29.05 -8.00 -25.19
C GLU A 143 -28.87 -9.50 -24.86
N GLY A 144 -28.77 -9.83 -23.57
CA GLY A 144 -28.51 -11.19 -23.11
C GLY A 144 -27.04 -11.62 -23.04
N ASP A 145 -26.09 -10.77 -23.45
CA ASP A 145 -24.64 -11.08 -23.35
C ASP A 145 -24.11 -11.08 -21.91
N ILE A 146 -24.77 -10.35 -21.01
CA ILE A 146 -24.35 -10.21 -19.60
C ILE A 146 -25.21 -11.12 -18.74
N LEU A 147 -24.56 -11.96 -17.93
CA LEU A 147 -25.23 -12.81 -16.95
C LEU A 147 -25.69 -11.99 -15.74
N PRO A 148 -26.89 -12.26 -15.19
CA PRO A 148 -27.38 -11.62 -13.98
C PRO A 148 -26.72 -12.27 -12.76
N GLU A 149 -25.58 -11.70 -12.35
CA GLU A 149 -24.82 -12.18 -11.20
C GLU A 149 -24.13 -11.03 -10.46
N THR A 150 -23.43 -11.38 -9.38
CA THR A 150 -22.57 -10.46 -8.64
C THR A 150 -21.14 -10.60 -9.13
N TYR A 151 -20.68 -9.58 -9.85
CA TYR A 151 -19.32 -9.48 -10.36
C TYR A 151 -18.41 -8.88 -9.30
N HIS A 152 -17.23 -9.47 -9.11
CA HIS A 152 -16.21 -8.97 -8.20
C HIS A 152 -15.11 -8.26 -8.99
N PHE A 153 -14.67 -7.11 -8.48
CA PHE A 153 -13.67 -6.29 -9.17
C PHE A 153 -12.83 -5.48 -8.18
N THR A 154 -11.66 -5.06 -8.63
CA THR A 154 -10.83 -4.07 -7.94
C THR A 154 -11.05 -2.71 -8.58
N ARG A 155 -11.02 -1.63 -7.79
CA ARG A 155 -11.19 -0.26 -8.30
C ARG A 155 -10.26 0.03 -9.49
N GLY A 156 -10.83 0.61 -10.55
CA GLY A 156 -10.14 0.87 -11.80
C GLY A 156 -11.06 1.25 -12.93
#